data_AF-A0A1I2ER46-F1
#
_entry.id   AF-A0A1I2ER46-F1
#
_cell.length_a   1.000
_cell.length_b   1.000
_cell.length_c   1.000
_cell.angle_alpha   90.00
_cell.angle_beta   90.00
_cell.angle_gamma   90.00
#
_symmetry.space_group_name_H-M   'P 1'
#
loop_
_entity.id
_entity.type
_entity.pdbx_description
1 polymer ?
#
loop_
_entity_poly.entity_id
_entity_poly.type
_entity_poly.pdbx_seq_one_letter_code
_entity_poly.pdbx_strand_id
1 'polypeptide(L)'
;MALFDDAYTADPHPALAELRRAGPVHRVTSAAGVPFWMVTRWNEARQVLTDPSLSKRQPVDQLPPELRAALATQMLLRDPPDHTRLRRLVTAAFTPRRTQALTPHIERITDRLLDDLATASPPDLIDGYAVPLPLEVIGELLGIPAADREPFHTWSSALLGGRRRPGRHDRRPVGARRVLR
;
A
#
# COMPACT_ATOMS: atom_id res chain seq x y z
N MET A 1 0.85 -6.44 24.55
CA MET A 1 1.47 -6.32 23.22
C MET A 1 0.93 -5.06 22.55
N ALA A 2 1.81 -4.13 22.18
CA ALA A 2 1.42 -2.93 21.45
C ALA A 2 1.33 -3.24 19.95
N LEU A 3 0.18 -2.97 19.35
CA LEU A 3 -0.03 -3.06 17.92
C LEU A 3 -0.18 -1.64 17.39
N PHE A 4 0.30 -1.39 16.17
CA PHE A 4 0.15 -0.10 15.47
C PHE A 4 0.93 1.09 16.08
N ASP A 5 1.94 0.83 16.90
CA ASP A 5 2.91 1.85 17.33
C ASP A 5 4.16 1.87 16.42
N ASP A 6 5.11 2.75 16.72
CA ASP A 6 6.36 2.87 15.95
C ASP A 6 7.22 1.60 16.01
N ALA A 7 7.19 0.89 17.15
CA ALA A 7 7.94 -0.35 17.32
C ALA A 7 7.36 -1.48 16.47
N TYR A 8 6.04 -1.64 16.46
CA TYR A 8 5.31 -2.55 15.59
C TYR A 8 5.52 -2.21 14.11
N THR A 9 5.53 -0.91 13.77
CA THR A 9 5.76 -0.47 12.38
C THR A 9 7.19 -0.80 11.91
N ALA A 10 8.17 -0.71 12.80
CA ALA A 10 9.56 -1.05 12.50
C ALA A 10 9.79 -2.57 12.40
N ASP A 11 9.17 -3.36 13.26
CA ASP A 11 9.22 -4.82 13.22
C ASP A 11 7.89 -5.46 13.69
N PRO A 12 6.97 -5.78 12.76
CA PRO A 12 5.69 -6.36 13.13
C PRO A 12 5.78 -7.87 13.40
N HIS A 13 6.88 -8.53 13.01
CA HIS A 13 6.95 -9.98 12.99
C HIS A 13 6.88 -10.64 14.38
N PRO A 14 7.54 -10.12 15.43
CA PRO A 14 7.44 -10.67 16.78
C PRO A 14 6.00 -10.65 17.32
N ALA A 15 5.32 -9.50 17.20
CA ALA A 15 3.94 -9.34 17.64
C ALA A 15 3.00 -10.27 16.86
N LEU A 16 3.14 -10.34 15.54
CA LEU A 16 2.36 -11.25 14.70
C LEU A 16 2.65 -12.73 15.01
N ALA A 17 3.89 -13.08 15.40
CA ALA A 17 4.24 -14.44 15.80
C ALA A 17 3.61 -14.84 17.13
N GLU A 18 3.53 -13.92 18.09
CA GLU A 18 2.83 -14.13 19.36
C GLU A 18 1.35 -14.37 19.15
N LEU A 19 0.70 -13.53 18.34
CA LEU A 19 -0.69 -13.71 17.96
C LEU A 19 -0.95 -15.06 17.29
N ARG A 20 -0.14 -15.43 16.29
CA ARG A 20 -0.28 -16.74 15.61
C ARG A 20 -0.19 -17.90 16.59
N ARG A 21 0.66 -17.82 17.62
CA ARG A 21 0.78 -18.83 18.69
C ARG A 21 -0.48 -18.86 19.56
N ALA A 22 -1.01 -17.71 19.94
CA ALA A 22 -2.19 -17.58 20.79
C ALA A 22 -3.51 -18.01 20.10
N GLY A 23 -3.59 -17.94 18.77
CA GLY A 23 -4.75 -18.39 18.01
C GLY A 23 -4.81 -17.82 16.60
N PRO A 24 -5.75 -18.27 15.75
CA PRO A 24 -5.88 -17.76 14.39
C PRO A 24 -6.55 -16.39 14.31
N VAL A 25 -7.49 -16.09 15.21
CA VAL A 25 -8.38 -14.92 15.15
C VAL A 25 -8.39 -14.20 16.48
N HIS A 26 -8.15 -12.88 16.44
CA HIS A 26 -8.04 -12.03 17.63
C HIS A 26 -8.89 -10.79 17.49
N ARG A 27 -9.61 -10.41 18.54
CA ARG A 27 -10.26 -9.09 18.59
C ARG A 27 -9.22 -8.07 19.04
N VAL A 28 -9.00 -7.04 18.24
CA VAL A 28 -8.02 -5.97 18.51
C VAL A 28 -8.64 -4.61 18.30
N THR A 29 -7.94 -3.57 18.76
CA THR A 29 -8.38 -2.18 18.63
C THR A 29 -7.37 -1.44 17.76
N SER A 30 -7.84 -0.71 16.76
CA SER A 30 -7.00 0.14 15.91
C SER A 30 -6.42 1.33 16.68
N ALA A 31 -5.42 2.00 16.11
CA ALA A 31 -4.90 3.26 16.67
C ALA A 31 -5.99 4.34 16.83
N ALA A 32 -7.07 4.27 16.05
CA ALA A 32 -8.23 5.16 16.14
C ALA A 32 -9.28 4.70 17.17
N GLY A 33 -9.01 3.68 17.98
CA GLY A 33 -9.94 3.18 19.01
C GLY A 33 -11.06 2.28 18.47
N VAL A 34 -11.09 2.00 17.16
CA VAL A 34 -12.13 1.17 16.54
C VAL A 34 -11.78 -0.32 16.71
N PRO A 35 -12.67 -1.14 17.30
CA PRO A 35 -12.43 -2.58 17.43
C PRO A 35 -12.61 -3.30 16.08
N PHE A 36 -11.76 -4.29 15.80
CA PHE A 36 -11.87 -5.15 14.62
C PHE A 36 -11.30 -6.55 14.89
N TRP A 37 -11.54 -7.47 13.96
CA TRP A 37 -11.01 -8.83 14.01
C TRP A 37 -9.76 -8.94 13.15
N MET A 38 -8.68 -9.46 13.72
CA MET A 38 -7.43 -9.71 13.03
C MET A 38 -7.21 -11.22 12.87
N VAL A 39 -6.98 -11.63 11.62
CA VAL A 39 -6.73 -13.02 11.25
C VAL A 39 -5.24 -13.17 10.93
N THR A 40 -4.57 -14.11 11.59
CA THR A 40 -3.10 -14.14 11.64
C THR A 40 -2.48 -15.40 11.04
N ARG A 41 -3.29 -16.45 10.83
CA ARG A 41 -2.87 -17.71 10.22
C ARG A 41 -3.36 -17.81 8.77
N TRP A 42 -2.59 -18.51 7.95
CA TRP A 42 -2.79 -18.58 6.50
C TRP A 42 -4.14 -19.16 6.10
N ASN A 43 -4.55 -20.28 6.71
CA ASN A 43 -5.77 -20.99 6.33
C ASN A 43 -7.01 -20.13 6.58
N GLU A 44 -7.10 -19.52 7.77
CA GLU A 44 -8.21 -18.66 8.16
C GLU A 44 -8.21 -17.36 7.36
N ALA A 45 -7.04 -16.78 7.08
CA ALA A 45 -6.94 -15.59 6.24
C ALA A 45 -7.44 -15.89 4.82
N ARG A 46 -7.05 -17.03 4.24
CA ARG A 46 -7.54 -17.47 2.92
C ARG A 46 -9.05 -17.69 2.94
N GLN A 47 -9.58 -18.34 3.97
CA GLN A 47 -11.03 -18.55 4.12
C GLN A 47 -11.76 -17.22 4.15
N VAL A 48 -11.36 -16.30 5.04
CA VAL A 48 -11.98 -14.97 5.18
C VAL A 48 -11.90 -14.15 3.88
N LEU A 49 -10.77 -14.17 3.19
CA LEU A 49 -10.59 -13.40 1.94
C LEU A 49 -11.39 -13.96 0.75
N THR A 50 -11.88 -15.21 0.84
CA THR A 50 -12.62 -15.87 -0.25
C THR A 50 -14.08 -16.17 0.10
N ASP A 51 -14.50 -15.94 1.35
CA ASP A 51 -15.88 -16.15 1.80
C ASP A 51 -16.80 -15.04 1.26
N PRO A 52 -17.79 -15.36 0.39
CA PRO A 52 -18.68 -14.37 -0.18
C PRO A 52 -19.70 -13.80 0.83
N SER A 53 -19.85 -14.41 2.01
CA SER A 53 -20.70 -13.90 3.08
C SER A 53 -20.08 -12.69 3.81
N LEU A 54 -18.76 -12.48 3.67
CA LEU A 54 -18.04 -11.36 4.26
C LEU A 54 -17.97 -10.20 3.26
N SER A 55 -18.68 -9.12 3.59
CA SER A 55 -18.77 -7.93 2.74
C SER A 55 -17.49 -7.09 2.76
N LYS A 56 -17.13 -6.52 1.61
CA LYS A 56 -16.03 -5.54 1.47
C LYS A 56 -16.49 -4.11 1.71
N ARG A 57 -17.79 -3.89 1.93
CA ARG A 57 -18.35 -2.55 2.13
C ARG A 57 -17.79 -1.97 3.41
N GLN A 58 -17.30 -0.73 3.32
CA GLN A 58 -16.93 0.04 4.50
C GLN A 58 -18.03 1.05 4.84
N PRO A 59 -18.20 1.36 6.15
CA PRO A 59 -19.11 2.40 6.59
C PRO A 59 -18.55 3.77 6.21
N VAL A 60 -18.89 4.24 5.00
CA VAL A 60 -18.44 5.53 4.45
C VAL A 60 -19.41 6.68 4.71
N ASP A 61 -20.51 6.42 5.43
CA ASP A 61 -21.59 7.39 5.63
C ASP A 61 -21.18 8.60 6.48
N GLN A 62 -20.13 8.44 7.30
CA GLN A 62 -19.58 9.51 8.13
C GLN A 62 -18.53 10.36 7.40
N LEU A 63 -18.19 10.02 6.15
CA LEU A 63 -17.19 10.75 5.38
C LEU A 63 -17.81 11.95 4.64
N PRO A 64 -17.01 13.00 4.34
CA PRO A 64 -17.45 14.11 3.51
C PRO A 64 -18.08 13.63 2.19
N PRO A 65 -19.09 14.33 1.64
CA PRO A 65 -19.83 13.89 0.46
C PRO A 65 -18.93 13.52 -0.74
N GLU A 66 -17.88 14.29 -0.99
CA GLU A 66 -16.94 14.10 -2.10
C GLU A 66 -16.13 12.83 -1.92
N LEU A 67 -15.62 12.59 -0.70
CA LEU A 67 -14.86 11.39 -0.38
C LEU A 67 -15.76 10.15 -0.38
N ARG A 68 -16.98 10.26 0.14
CA ARG A 68 -17.99 9.21 0.10
C ARG A 68 -18.33 8.84 -1.36
N ALA A 69 -18.51 9.82 -2.24
CA ALA A 69 -18.76 9.57 -3.65
C ALA A 69 -17.58 8.87 -4.34
N ALA A 70 -16.34 9.32 -4.07
CA ALA A 70 -15.14 8.69 -4.59
C ALA A 70 -15.02 7.23 -4.13
N LEU A 71 -15.14 6.95 -2.83
CA LEU A 71 -15.05 5.59 -2.28
C LEU A 71 -16.20 4.70 -2.72
N ALA A 72 -17.42 5.24 -2.84
CA ALA A 72 -18.58 4.50 -3.32
C ALA A 72 -18.39 3.98 -4.75
N THR A 73 -17.58 4.61 -5.59
CA THR A 73 -17.36 4.12 -6.97
C THR A 73 -16.21 3.13 -7.11
N GLN A 74 -15.48 2.84 -6.03
CA GLN A 74 -14.32 1.97 -6.06
C GLN A 74 -14.70 0.49 -6.04
N MET A 75 -14.21 -0.26 -7.03
CA MET A 75 -14.37 -1.73 -7.10
C MET A 75 -13.88 -2.44 -5.83
N LEU A 76 -12.84 -1.93 -5.16
CA LEU A 76 -12.26 -2.51 -3.95
C LEU A 76 -13.26 -2.61 -2.79
N LEU A 77 -14.22 -1.69 -2.72
CA LEU A 77 -15.21 -1.57 -1.63
C LEU A 77 -16.59 -2.13 -2.02
N ARG A 78 -16.65 -2.94 -3.09
CA ARG A 78 -17.89 -3.52 -3.62
C ARG A 78 -17.87 -5.04 -3.56
N ASP A 79 -19.05 -5.60 -3.38
CA ASP A 79 -19.32 -7.03 -3.52
C ASP A 79 -19.98 -7.33 -4.87
N PRO A 80 -20.05 -8.60 -5.30
CA PRO A 80 -20.90 -9.00 -6.41
C PRO A 80 -22.36 -8.52 -6.19
N PRO A 81 -23.09 -8.16 -7.28
CA PRO A 81 -22.69 -8.24 -8.67
C PRO A 81 -21.86 -7.03 -9.17
N ASP A 82 -21.85 -5.91 -8.44
CA ASP A 82 -21.19 -4.67 -8.87
C ASP A 82 -19.68 -4.84 -9.04
N HIS A 83 -19.02 -5.51 -8.09
CA HIS A 83 -17.60 -5.84 -8.21
C HIS A 83 -17.31 -6.62 -9.50
N THR A 84 -18.15 -7.62 -9.81
CA THR A 84 -17.97 -8.45 -11.02
C THR A 84 -18.15 -7.62 -12.29
N ARG A 85 -19.15 -6.73 -12.33
CA ARG A 85 -19.38 -5.82 -13.45
C ARG A 85 -18.19 -4.88 -13.68
N LEU A 86 -17.72 -4.20 -12.62
CA LEU A 86 -16.58 -3.29 -12.69
C LEU A 86 -15.29 -4.02 -13.08
N ARG A 87 -15.01 -5.17 -12.44
CA ARG A 87 -13.82 -5.97 -12.72
C ARG A 87 -13.73 -6.42 -14.16
N ARG A 88 -14.85 -6.80 -14.77
CA ARG A 88 -14.89 -7.22 -16.19
C ARG A 88 -14.41 -6.12 -17.14
N LEU A 89 -14.72 -4.86 -16.86
CA LEU A 89 -14.29 -3.73 -17.70
C LEU A 89 -12.78 -3.53 -17.65
N VAL A 90 -12.18 -3.67 -16.47
CA VAL A 90 -10.76 -3.35 -16.25
C VAL A 90 -9.84 -4.54 -16.55
N THR A 91 -10.29 -5.78 -16.29
CA THR A 91 -9.43 -6.99 -16.38
C THR A 91 -8.86 -7.21 -17.78
N ALA A 92 -9.58 -6.80 -18.84
CA ALA A 92 -9.08 -6.90 -20.21
C ALA A 92 -7.77 -6.10 -20.45
N ALA A 93 -7.53 -5.04 -19.67
CA ALA A 93 -6.30 -4.25 -19.71
C ALA A 93 -5.13 -4.91 -18.97
N PHE A 94 -5.40 -5.78 -17.99
CA PHE A 94 -4.41 -6.40 -17.09
C PHE A 94 -4.24 -7.90 -17.35
N THR A 95 -4.26 -8.32 -18.62
CA THR A 95 -3.95 -9.71 -18.99
C THR A 95 -2.44 -9.97 -18.91
N PRO A 96 -1.98 -11.21 -18.67
CA PRO A 96 -0.55 -11.52 -18.60
C PRO A 96 0.25 -11.00 -19.80
N ARG A 97 -0.29 -11.15 -21.01
CA ARG A 97 0.33 -10.63 -22.24
C ARG A 97 0.46 -9.11 -22.24
N ARG A 98 -0.58 -8.37 -21.83
CA ARG A 98 -0.54 -6.90 -21.77
C ARG A 98 0.41 -6.43 -20.68
N THR A 99 0.43 -7.09 -19.53
CA THR A 99 1.38 -6.79 -18.46
C THR A 99 2.82 -7.04 -18.89
N GLN A 100 3.11 -8.16 -19.57
CA GLN A 100 4.44 -8.43 -20.13
C GLN A 100 4.87 -7.40 -21.17
N ALA A 101 3.93 -6.88 -21.97
CA ALA A 101 4.23 -5.81 -22.93
C ALA A 101 4.67 -4.49 -22.26
N LEU A 102 4.45 -4.32 -20.95
CA LEU A 102 4.94 -3.17 -20.20
C LEU A 102 6.42 -3.28 -19.82
N THR A 103 7.03 -4.46 -19.88
CA THR A 103 8.41 -4.68 -19.43
C THR A 103 9.40 -3.70 -20.08
N PRO A 104 9.48 -3.54 -21.41
CA PRO A 104 10.43 -2.61 -22.02
C PRO A 104 10.17 -1.15 -21.61
N HIS A 105 8.92 -0.84 -21.28
CA HIS A 105 8.54 0.49 -20.85
C HIS A 105 8.97 0.77 -19.40
N ILE A 106 8.77 -0.20 -18.51
CA ILE A 106 9.20 -0.13 -17.11
C ILE A 106 10.74 -0.08 -17.06
N GLU A 107 11.44 -0.90 -17.86
CA GLU A 107 12.90 -0.90 -17.95
C GLU A 107 13.45 0.49 -18.28
N ARG A 108 12.89 1.18 -19.29
CA ARG A 108 13.31 2.54 -19.63
C ARG A 108 13.10 3.55 -18.49
N ILE A 109 11.99 3.44 -17.75
CA ILE A 109 11.76 4.32 -16.58
C ILE A 109 12.79 4.00 -15.50
N THR A 110 13.01 2.72 -15.24
CA THR A 110 14.01 2.23 -14.29
C THR A 110 15.40 2.75 -14.64
N ASP A 111 15.85 2.61 -15.89
CA ASP A 111 17.17 3.06 -16.34
C ASP A 111 17.33 4.57 -16.12
N ARG A 112 16.36 5.37 -16.55
CA ARG A 112 16.39 6.82 -16.36
C ARG A 112 16.47 7.21 -14.88
N LEU A 113 15.64 6.61 -14.03
CA LEU A 113 15.65 6.91 -12.59
C LEU A 113 16.97 6.48 -11.92
N LEU A 114 17.58 5.38 -12.37
CA LEU A 114 18.89 4.94 -11.88
C LEU A 114 20.03 5.85 -12.35
N ASP A 115 19.99 6.32 -13.60
CA ASP A 115 20.94 7.30 -14.15
C ASP A 115 20.87 8.62 -13.36
N ASP A 116 19.66 9.14 -13.12
CA ASP A 116 19.44 10.34 -12.32
C ASP A 116 19.96 10.14 -10.88
N LEU A 117 19.64 9.00 -10.24
CA LEU A 117 20.09 8.67 -8.90
C LEU A 117 21.62 8.54 -8.78
N ALA A 118 22.29 8.06 -9.82
CA ALA A 118 23.75 7.92 -9.85
C ALA A 118 24.48 9.27 -9.76
N THR A 119 23.82 10.36 -10.15
CA THR A 119 24.35 11.73 -10.04
C THR A 119 24.07 12.40 -8.70
N ALA A 120 23.18 11.84 -7.88
CA ALA A 120 22.79 12.39 -6.58
C ALA A 120 23.83 12.09 -5.49
N SER A 121 24.03 13.04 -4.56
CA SER A 121 24.95 12.87 -3.42
C SER A 121 24.37 13.50 -2.14
N PRO A 122 24.06 12.69 -1.10
CA PRO A 122 24.02 11.23 -1.12
C PRO A 122 22.83 10.71 -1.95
N PRO A 123 22.95 9.53 -2.59
CA PRO A 123 21.81 8.92 -3.26
C PRO A 123 20.75 8.45 -2.24
N ASP A 124 19.49 8.82 -2.47
CA ASP A 124 18.32 8.24 -1.77
C ASP A 124 17.49 7.36 -2.71
N LEU A 125 17.58 6.05 -2.51
CA LEU A 125 16.86 5.06 -3.30
C LEU A 125 15.33 5.14 -3.13
N ILE A 126 14.83 5.68 -2.01
CA ILE A 126 13.38 5.78 -1.78
C ILE A 126 12.81 6.90 -2.63
N ASP A 127 13.30 8.13 -2.40
CA ASP A 127 12.74 9.32 -3.06
C ASP A 127 13.21 9.44 -4.52
N GLY A 128 14.41 8.94 -4.86
CA GLY A 128 14.95 8.98 -6.21
C GLY A 128 14.54 7.81 -7.12
N TYR A 129 13.99 6.70 -6.59
CA TYR A 129 13.67 5.52 -7.41
C TYR A 129 12.38 4.80 -6.99
N ALA A 130 12.29 4.34 -5.73
CA ALA A 130 11.22 3.44 -5.30
C ALA A 130 9.82 4.10 -5.27
N VAL A 131 9.75 5.39 -4.95
CA VAL A 131 8.50 6.18 -5.01
C VAL A 131 8.15 6.59 -6.45
N PRO A 132 9.04 7.20 -7.26
CA PRO A 132 8.69 7.66 -8.60
C PRO A 132 8.35 6.53 -9.56
N LEU A 133 9.08 5.40 -9.55
CA LEU A 133 8.89 4.30 -10.51
C LEU A 133 7.43 3.81 -10.62
N PRO A 134 6.75 3.36 -9.54
CA PRO A 134 5.37 2.90 -9.64
C PRO A 134 4.39 4.03 -10.00
N LEU A 135 4.66 5.27 -9.60
CA LEU A 135 3.81 6.44 -9.90
C LEU A 135 3.86 6.81 -11.38
N GLU A 136 5.04 6.76 -12.01
CA GLU A 136 5.15 6.99 -13.45
C GLU A 136 4.45 5.89 -14.24
N VAL A 137 4.73 4.63 -13.90
CA VAL A 137 4.13 3.47 -14.58
C VAL A 137 2.60 3.53 -14.52
N ILE A 138 2.00 3.82 -13.34
CA ILE A 138 0.55 3.92 -13.24
C ILE A 138 0.00 5.18 -13.92
N GLY A 139 0.71 6.31 -13.87
CA GLY A 139 0.32 7.54 -14.56
C GLY A 139 0.26 7.33 -16.08
N GLU A 140 1.25 6.65 -16.65
CA GLU A 140 1.28 6.27 -18.07
C GLU A 140 0.13 5.33 -18.44
N LEU A 141 -0.10 4.29 -17.61
CA LEU A 141 -1.20 3.34 -17.82
C LEU A 141 -2.59 3.99 -17.76
N LEU A 142 -2.76 5.03 -16.94
CA LEU A 142 -3.98 5.82 -16.84
C LEU A 142 -4.10 6.87 -17.95
N GLY A 143 -3.08 7.03 -18.79
CA GLY A 143 -3.06 8.02 -19.86
C GLY A 143 -2.88 9.46 -19.37
N ILE A 144 -2.27 9.66 -18.20
CA ILE A 144 -2.00 11.00 -17.65
C ILE A 144 -0.99 11.72 -18.56
N PRO A 145 -1.36 12.88 -19.16
CA PRO A 145 -0.45 13.68 -19.98
C PRO A 145 0.81 14.06 -19.22
N ALA A 146 1.94 14.17 -19.92
CA ALA A 146 3.23 14.48 -19.29
C ALA A 146 3.20 15.76 -18.42
N ALA A 147 2.44 16.78 -18.84
CA ALA A 147 2.28 18.03 -18.10
C ALA A 147 1.55 17.86 -16.74
N ASP A 148 0.75 16.80 -16.59
CA ASP A 148 -0.07 16.56 -15.40
C ASP A 148 0.55 15.51 -14.45
N ARG A 149 1.71 14.94 -14.81
CA ARG A 149 2.34 13.86 -14.02
C ARG A 149 2.85 14.35 -12.68
N GLU A 150 3.51 15.50 -12.60
CA GLU A 150 4.01 16.02 -11.31
C GLU A 150 2.87 16.30 -10.31
N PRO A 151 1.79 17.01 -10.70
CA PRO A 151 0.61 17.13 -9.85
C PRO A 151 0.02 15.78 -9.43
N PHE A 152 -0.09 14.83 -10.37
CA PHE A 152 -0.58 13.48 -10.11
C PHE A 152 0.27 12.72 -9.08
N HIS A 153 1.60 12.82 -9.17
CA HIS A 153 2.53 12.22 -8.21
C HIS A 153 2.34 12.80 -6.81
N THR A 154 2.20 14.13 -6.72
CA THR A 154 1.98 14.85 -5.46
C THR A 154 0.67 14.42 -4.80
N TRP A 155 -0.44 14.38 -5.55
CA TRP A 155 -1.74 13.94 -5.02
C TRP A 155 -1.73 12.48 -4.61
N SER A 156 -1.13 11.60 -5.42
CA SER A 156 -1.04 10.17 -5.14
C SER A 156 -0.21 9.89 -3.88
N SER A 157 0.91 10.59 -3.73
CA SER A 157 1.78 10.50 -2.55
C SER A 157 1.09 11.02 -1.30
N ALA A 158 0.29 12.10 -1.40
CA ALA A 158 -0.48 12.61 -0.27
C ALA A 158 -1.57 11.60 0.18
N LEU A 159 -2.21 10.93 -0.78
CA LEU A 159 -3.26 9.94 -0.51
C LEU A 159 -2.72 8.66 0.14
N LEU A 160 -1.59 8.13 -0.37
CA LEU A 160 -0.95 6.92 0.17
C LEU A 160 -0.14 7.20 1.44
N GLY A 161 0.45 8.39 1.50
CA GLY A 161 1.43 8.76 2.52
C GLY A 161 0.84 9.30 3.82
N GLY A 162 -0.48 9.45 3.94
CA GLY A 162 -1.19 9.79 5.19
C GLY A 162 -0.34 10.61 6.16
N ARG A 163 0.05 11.84 5.77
CA ARG A 163 1.12 12.64 6.41
C ARG A 163 2.45 11.88 6.55
N ARG A 164 3.28 11.88 5.49
CA ARG A 164 4.75 11.85 5.66
C ARG A 164 5.09 13.01 6.60
N ARG A 165 5.45 12.74 7.86
CA ARG A 165 6.02 13.76 8.74
C ARG A 165 7.34 14.22 8.10
N PRO A 166 7.54 15.52 7.83
CA PRO A 166 8.82 16.00 7.35
C PRO A 166 9.87 15.75 8.43
N GLY A 167 11.00 15.11 8.09
CA GLY A 167 12.19 15.06 8.95
C GLY A 167 12.71 13.69 9.40
N ARG A 168 12.22 12.55 8.91
CA ARG A 168 12.78 11.24 9.30
C ARG A 168 13.83 10.70 8.33
N HIS A 169 14.90 11.46 8.15
CA HIS A 169 16.23 10.92 7.85
C HIS A 169 17.09 11.03 9.11
N ASP A 170 16.72 10.29 10.17
CA ASP A 170 17.71 9.90 11.18
C ASP A 170 17.80 8.38 11.14
N ARG A 171 18.63 7.90 10.20
CA ARG A 171 19.20 6.56 10.31
C ARG A 171 20.13 6.60 11.52
N ARG A 172 19.60 6.36 12.72
CA ARG A 172 20.46 5.93 13.81
C ARG A 172 21.02 4.56 13.44
N PRO A 173 22.35 4.37 13.43
CA PRO A 173 22.91 3.05 13.21
C PRO A 173 22.42 2.13 14.32
N VAL A 174 21.94 0.94 13.94
CA VAL A 174 21.74 -0.19 14.86
C VAL A 174 23.15 -0.61 15.32
N GLY A 175 23.65 0.10 16.33
CA GLY A 175 24.96 -0.08 16.92
C GLY A 175 24.87 -1.07 18.08
N ALA A 176 25.31 -2.29 17.80
CA ALA A 176 26.02 -3.23 18.67
C ALA A 176 25.64 -3.29 20.17
N ARG A 177 25.13 -4.47 20.55
CA ARG A 177 25.23 -5.03 21.89
C ARG A 177 26.59 -4.73 22.53
N ARG A 178 26.58 -4.19 23.74
CA ARG A 178 27.68 -4.38 24.70
C ARG A 178 27.09 -5.03 25.95
N VAL A 179 27.17 -6.36 25.97
CA VAL A 179 27.25 -7.14 27.21
C VAL A 179 28.65 -6.87 27.80
N LEU A 180 28.80 -7.06 29.12
CA LEU A 180 29.92 -6.77 30.03
C LEU A 180 29.64 -5.48 30.84
N ARG A 181 29.35 -5.51 32.15
CA ARG A 181 29.52 -6.51 33.21
C ARG A 181 28.32 -6.47 34.16
#